data_AF-A0A2E3JAG3-F1
#
_entry.id   AF-A0A2E3JAG3-F1
#
_cell.length_a   1.000
_cell.length_b   1.000
_cell.length_c   1.000
_cell.angle_alpha   90.00
_cell.angle_beta   90.00
_cell.angle_gamma   90.00
#
_symmetry.space_group_name_H-M   'P 1'
#
loop_
_entity.id
_entity.type
_entity.pdbx_description
1 polymer ?
#
loop_
_entity_poly.entity_id
_entity_poly.type
_entity_poly.pdbx_seq_one_letter_code
_entity_poly.pdbx_strand_id
1 'polypeptide(L)'
;MVEIPDYLLERSREARTRLTGADPGGEAASESSSETAVATTEAAPVEPVVTEPEIEKVEPPKPIAPWVLAAQERKKIPVWMAPVALFIPIWAFMIWGTLEEPTYDDEGVIAAGGAVYAQCSACHGAGGGGGVGYQLNEGEVVKTFPDVESHIAWVVNGSSQAGTPYGDPDREDGQRISQNQGVMPNFAALEPIEILEVVLYERVTHGLQDSAELEAYIMWAESGELPEWELGVSPQSIAASFMEFIEINPEAMEAYEETLEEASN
;
A
#
# COMPACT_ATOMS: atom_id res chain seq x y z
N MET A 1 16.46 4.11 -17.69
CA MET A 1 17.41 3.05 -17.31
C MET A 1 18.22 3.59 -16.15
N VAL A 2 17.98 3.14 -14.92
CA VAL A 2 18.75 3.63 -13.75
C VAL A 2 19.98 2.74 -13.62
N GLU A 3 21.15 3.28 -13.93
CA GLU A 3 22.42 2.58 -13.79
C GLU A 3 22.72 2.40 -12.30
N ILE A 4 22.88 1.15 -11.87
CA ILE A 4 23.22 0.82 -10.50
C ILE A 4 24.71 1.14 -10.29
N PRO A 5 25.07 2.01 -9.33
CA PRO A 5 26.46 2.35 -9.07
C PRO A 5 27.30 1.13 -8.65
N ASP A 6 28.47 0.96 -9.25
CA ASP A 6 29.34 -0.22 -9.08
C ASP A 6 29.71 -0.54 -7.63
N TYR A 7 29.84 0.49 -6.79
CA TYR A 7 30.19 0.32 -5.37
C TYR A 7 29.13 -0.47 -4.57
N LEU A 8 27.86 -0.45 -5.00
CA LEU A 8 26.79 -1.22 -4.36
C LEU A 8 26.92 -2.71 -4.69
N LEU A 9 27.35 -3.03 -5.90
CA LEU A 9 27.63 -4.40 -6.32
C LEU A 9 28.84 -4.95 -5.58
N GLU A 10 29.91 -4.15 -5.44
CA GLU A 10 31.10 -4.48 -4.65
C GLU A 10 30.74 -4.81 -3.20
N ARG A 11 30.00 -3.92 -2.53
CA ARG A 11 29.56 -4.10 -1.13
C ARG A 11 28.67 -5.34 -0.96
N SER A 12 27.84 -5.65 -1.96
CA SER A 12 26.99 -6.86 -1.92
C SER A 12 27.82 -8.14 -2.04
N ARG A 13 28.90 -8.14 -2.82
CA ARG A 13 29.82 -9.27 -2.95
C ARG A 13 30.60 -9.50 -1.67
N GLU A 14 31.11 -8.44 -1.05
CA GLU A 14 31.78 -8.51 0.26
C GLU A 14 30.86 -9.00 1.38
N ALA A 15 29.59 -8.57 1.38
CA ALA A 15 28.61 -9.06 2.33
C ALA A 15 28.33 -10.56 2.14
N ARG A 16 28.28 -11.02 0.88
CA ARG A 16 28.09 -12.44 0.55
C ARG A 16 29.30 -13.28 0.94
N THR A 17 30.52 -12.84 0.65
CA THR A 17 31.73 -13.58 1.05
C THR A 17 31.85 -13.71 2.57
N ARG A 18 31.52 -12.64 3.32
CA ARG A 18 31.46 -12.68 4.79
C ARG A 18 30.41 -13.67 5.32
N LEU A 19 29.27 -13.79 4.65
CA LEU A 19 28.19 -14.71 5.07
C LEU A 19 28.45 -16.16 4.66
N THR A 20 29.13 -16.40 3.54
CA THR A 20 29.36 -17.76 3.01
C THR A 20 30.72 -18.34 3.41
N GLY A 21 31.60 -17.57 4.07
CA GLY A 21 32.90 -18.05 4.53
C GLY A 21 33.82 -18.54 3.41
N ALA A 22 33.61 -18.07 2.17
CA ALA A 22 34.40 -18.45 1.02
C ALA A 22 35.47 -17.39 0.75
N ASP A 23 36.71 -17.73 1.06
CA ASP A 23 37.92 -16.92 0.83
C ASP A 23 38.68 -17.48 -0.39
N PRO A 24 38.90 -16.70 -1.47
CA PRO A 24 39.98 -16.95 -2.43
C PRO A 24 41.21 -16.11 -2.04
N GLY A 25 42.32 -16.81 -1.73
CA GLY A 25 43.57 -16.30 -1.15
C GLY A 25 44.35 -15.24 -1.96
N GLY A 26 45.50 -14.74 -1.52
CA GLY A 26 46.43 -15.02 -0.41
C GLY A 26 47.05 -13.69 0.07
N GLU A 27 48.11 -13.55 0.86
CA GLU A 27 49.29 -14.32 1.31
C GLU A 27 49.89 -13.46 2.47
N ALA A 28 50.71 -13.88 3.44
CA ALA A 28 51.62 -15.00 3.62
C ALA A 28 52.01 -15.13 5.11
N ALA A 29 52.45 -16.31 5.54
CA ALA A 29 53.69 -16.51 6.33
C ALA A 29 53.99 -18.01 6.52
N SER A 30 55.23 -18.39 6.20
CA SER A 30 55.85 -19.73 6.23
C SER A 30 55.99 -20.33 7.64
N GLU A 31 55.94 -21.68 7.78
CA GLU A 31 57.08 -22.60 7.63
C GLU A 31 56.65 -24.08 7.75
N SER A 32 57.19 -24.87 6.81
CA SER A 32 57.60 -26.28 6.85
C SER A 32 57.30 -27.16 8.09
N SER A 33 56.68 -28.33 7.89
CA SER A 33 57.41 -29.61 7.84
C SER A 33 56.50 -30.82 7.51
N SER A 34 56.84 -31.43 6.38
CA SER A 34 56.62 -32.78 5.82
C SER A 34 55.66 -33.78 6.45
N GLU A 35 54.80 -34.31 5.59
CA GLU A 35 54.42 -35.73 5.58
C GLU A 35 54.49 -36.25 4.13
N THR A 36 55.06 -37.43 3.88
CA THR A 36 54.96 -38.09 2.57
C THR A 36 54.93 -39.62 2.69
N ALA A 37 53.75 -40.15 2.40
CA ALA A 37 53.35 -41.29 1.57
C ALA A 37 54.10 -42.65 1.56
N VAL A 38 53.32 -43.68 1.95
CA VAL A 38 52.94 -44.97 1.28
C VAL A 38 53.99 -45.81 0.49
N ALA A 39 54.19 -47.09 0.89
CA ALA A 39 53.80 -48.33 0.16
C ALA A 39 54.56 -49.62 0.59
N THR A 40 53.79 -50.69 0.87
CA THR A 40 53.94 -52.16 0.68
C THR A 40 55.28 -52.93 0.94
N THR A 41 55.25 -54.00 1.78
CA THR A 41 55.59 -55.44 1.47
C THR A 41 55.85 -56.33 2.72
N GLU A 42 55.12 -57.45 2.81
CA GLU A 42 55.38 -58.86 3.24
C GLU A 42 56.28 -59.33 4.43
N ALA A 43 55.68 -60.26 5.22
CA ALA A 43 56.13 -61.48 5.95
C ALA A 43 57.11 -61.53 7.16
N ALA A 44 56.51 -61.84 8.33
CA ALA A 44 56.74 -62.96 9.30
C ALA A 44 58.10 -63.12 10.07
N PRO A 45 58.19 -63.94 11.15
CA PRO A 45 57.40 -64.02 12.40
C PRO A 45 58.28 -64.22 13.68
N VAL A 46 57.84 -63.85 14.90
CA VAL A 46 58.13 -64.59 16.17
C VAL A 46 57.35 -64.05 17.38
N GLU A 47 56.76 -64.96 18.17
CA GLU A 47 56.12 -64.81 19.50
C GLU A 47 57.18 -64.70 20.64
N PRO A 48 56.81 -64.74 21.94
CA PRO A 48 55.92 -63.89 22.78
C PRO A 48 56.72 -63.34 23.99
N VAL A 49 56.10 -62.65 24.96
CA VAL A 49 56.30 -62.83 26.44
C VAL A 49 55.52 -61.78 27.25
N VAL A 50 54.90 -62.33 28.30
CA VAL A 50 53.95 -61.81 29.30
C VAL A 50 54.64 -61.00 30.42
N THR A 51 53.94 -60.03 31.04
CA THR A 51 53.71 -59.92 32.52
C THR A 51 52.87 -58.68 32.93
N GLU A 52 51.66 -58.97 33.45
CA GLU A 52 50.81 -58.32 34.50
C GLU A 52 51.63 -57.83 35.73
N PRO A 53 51.20 -56.96 36.70
CA PRO A 53 49.87 -56.51 37.19
C PRO A 53 49.78 -54.96 37.42
N GLU A 54 48.69 -54.30 37.85
CA GLU A 54 48.01 -54.32 39.16
C GLU A 54 46.75 -53.45 39.06
N ILE A 55 45.63 -53.96 39.59
CA ILE A 55 44.29 -53.41 39.46
C ILE A 55 44.01 -52.39 40.57
N GLU A 56 43.86 -51.10 40.22
CA GLU A 56 43.25 -50.10 41.11
C GLU A 56 41.72 -50.12 40.93
N LYS A 57 40.99 -50.56 41.95
CA LYS A 57 39.52 -50.55 41.96
C LYS A 57 39.00 -49.11 42.04
N VAL A 58 38.47 -48.60 40.94
CA VAL A 58 37.63 -47.39 40.90
C VAL A 58 36.16 -47.80 41.06
N GLU A 59 35.49 -47.34 42.11
CA GLU A 59 34.04 -47.53 42.27
C GLU A 59 33.27 -46.72 41.21
N PRO A 60 32.25 -47.29 40.55
CA PRO A 60 31.54 -46.61 39.47
C PRO A 60 30.66 -45.45 39.99
N PRO A 61 30.56 -44.34 39.23
CA PRO A 61 29.71 -43.20 39.60
C PRO A 61 28.24 -43.61 39.62
N LYS A 62 27.52 -43.21 40.68
CA LYS A 62 26.10 -43.54 40.87
C LYS A 62 25.27 -43.06 39.66
N PRO A 63 24.35 -43.89 39.14
CA PRO A 63 23.56 -43.55 37.98
C PRO A 63 22.68 -42.34 38.26
N ILE A 64 22.68 -41.38 37.33
CA ILE A 64 21.83 -40.20 37.39
C ILE A 64 20.38 -40.66 37.38
N ALA A 65 19.62 -40.20 38.36
CA ALA A 65 18.25 -40.67 38.54
C ALA A 65 17.35 -40.29 37.35
N PRO A 66 16.41 -41.16 36.93
CA PRO A 66 15.57 -40.93 35.75
C PRO A 66 14.76 -39.62 35.76
N TRP A 67 14.33 -39.14 36.93
CA TRP A 67 13.62 -37.86 37.06
C TRP A 67 14.51 -36.64 36.80
N VAL A 68 15.83 -36.79 36.93
CA VAL A 68 16.82 -35.75 36.63
C VAL A 68 17.00 -35.62 35.12
N LEU A 69 16.98 -36.73 34.38
CA LEU A 69 16.99 -36.73 32.91
C LEU A 69 15.72 -36.08 32.36
N ALA A 70 14.55 -36.46 32.89
CA ALA A 70 13.27 -35.86 32.53
C ALA A 70 13.23 -34.34 32.81
N ALA A 71 13.90 -33.87 33.86
CA ALA A 71 14.00 -32.45 34.17
C ALA A 71 14.95 -31.69 33.22
N GLN A 72 15.98 -32.34 32.68
CA GLN A 72 16.94 -31.75 31.75
C GLN A 72 16.41 -31.72 30.30
N GLU A 73 15.66 -32.73 29.89
CA GLU A 73 15.12 -32.86 28.53
C GLU A 73 13.87 -32.00 28.28
N ARG A 74 13.30 -31.38 29.32
CA ARG A 74 12.10 -30.56 29.18
C ARG A 74 12.39 -29.31 28.33
N LYS A 75 11.66 -29.15 27.23
CA LYS A 75 11.73 -27.94 26.39
C LYS A 75 11.19 -26.75 27.17
N LYS A 76 12.00 -25.71 27.35
CA LYS A 76 11.59 -24.47 28.02
C LYS A 76 11.12 -23.45 26.98
N ILE A 77 10.05 -22.76 27.31
CA ILE A 77 9.60 -21.60 26.54
C ILE A 77 10.63 -20.48 26.76
N PRO A 78 11.18 -19.88 25.71
CA PRO A 78 12.07 -18.73 25.85
C PRO A 78 11.35 -17.57 26.54
N VAL A 79 12.06 -16.83 27.39
CA VAL A 79 11.48 -15.73 28.18
C VAL A 79 10.84 -14.64 27.29
N TRP A 80 11.34 -14.46 26.06
CA TRP A 80 10.79 -13.48 25.11
C TRP A 80 9.40 -13.84 24.56
N MET A 81 8.96 -15.10 24.65
CA MET A 81 7.63 -15.49 24.20
C MET A 81 6.52 -14.96 25.13
N ALA A 82 6.82 -14.73 26.40
CA ALA A 82 5.84 -14.20 27.35
C ALA A 82 5.33 -12.79 26.97
N PRO A 83 6.19 -11.78 26.70
CA PRO A 83 5.71 -10.49 26.22
C PRO A 83 5.07 -10.55 24.81
N VAL A 84 5.56 -11.42 23.91
CA VAL A 84 4.94 -11.60 22.58
C VAL A 84 3.52 -12.14 22.69
N ALA A 85 3.31 -13.19 23.49
CA ALA A 85 1.99 -13.78 23.71
C ALA A 85 1.01 -12.79 24.36
N LEU A 86 1.50 -11.88 25.21
CA LEU A 86 0.69 -10.82 25.82
C LEU A 86 0.37 -9.70 24.82
N PHE A 87 1.28 -9.41 23.88
CA PHE A 87 1.10 -8.36 22.88
C PHE A 87 0.20 -8.78 21.72
N ILE A 88 0.17 -10.07 21.34
CA ILE A 88 -0.69 -10.59 20.26
C ILE A 88 -2.17 -10.18 20.39
N PRO A 89 -2.86 -10.36 21.53
CA PRO A 89 -4.27 -9.96 21.64
C PRO A 89 -4.47 -8.44 21.54
N ILE A 90 -3.53 -7.64 22.04
CA ILE A 90 -3.57 -6.17 21.95
C ILE A 90 -3.39 -5.74 20.49
N TRP A 91 -2.39 -6.30 19.81
CA TRP A 91 -2.13 -6.06 18.40
C TRP A 91 -3.31 -6.49 17.51
N ALA A 92 -3.89 -7.67 17.78
CA ALA A 92 -5.06 -8.15 17.05
C ALA A 92 -6.28 -7.23 17.23
N PHE A 93 -6.51 -6.72 18.44
CA PHE A 93 -7.58 -5.74 18.70
C PHE A 93 -7.34 -4.41 17.97
N MET A 94 -6.09 -3.90 17.97
CA MET A 94 -5.73 -2.70 17.23
C MET A 94 -5.91 -2.86 15.72
N ILE A 95 -5.57 -4.03 15.17
CA ILE A 95 -5.74 -4.31 13.74
C ILE A 95 -7.20 -4.55 13.38
N TRP A 96 -8.03 -5.07 14.27
CA TRP A 96 -9.45 -5.33 13.99
C TRP A 96 -10.19 -4.11 13.44
N GLY A 97 -10.01 -2.92 14.06
CA GLY A 97 -10.63 -1.68 13.58
C GLY A 97 -9.99 -1.09 12.31
N THR A 98 -8.93 -1.71 11.79
CA THR A 98 -8.32 -1.36 10.49
C THR A 98 -8.66 -2.39 9.41
N LEU A 99 -9.42 -3.43 9.76
CA LEU A 99 -9.89 -4.47 8.85
C LEU A 99 -11.32 -4.23 8.38
N GLU A 100 -12.00 -3.18 8.84
CA GLU A 100 -13.14 -2.64 8.11
C GLU A 100 -12.66 -2.37 6.68
N GLU A 101 -13.18 -3.16 5.73
CA GLU A 101 -13.01 -2.86 4.32
C GLU A 101 -13.58 -1.44 4.12
N PRO A 102 -12.85 -0.54 3.44
CA PRO A 102 -13.48 0.67 2.95
C PRO A 102 -14.68 0.19 2.14
N THR A 103 -15.86 0.73 2.43
CA THR A 103 -17.07 0.43 1.66
C THR A 103 -16.86 0.99 0.25
N TYR A 104 -16.18 0.22 -0.59
CA TYR A 104 -16.27 0.37 -2.02
C TYR A 104 -17.48 -0.46 -2.39
N ASP A 105 -18.63 0.18 -2.54
CA ASP A 105 -19.78 -0.48 -3.14
C ASP A 105 -19.37 -0.90 -4.55
N ASP A 106 -19.04 -2.19 -4.75
CA ASP A 106 -18.71 -2.77 -6.06
C ASP A 106 -19.91 -2.74 -7.03
N GLU A 107 -21.08 -2.32 -6.54
CA GLU A 107 -22.34 -2.15 -7.26
C GLU A 107 -22.91 -0.76 -6.92
N GLY A 108 -23.31 0.04 -7.91
CA GLY A 108 -23.90 1.36 -7.69
C GLY A 108 -23.26 2.47 -8.52
N VAL A 109 -23.73 3.71 -8.33
CA VAL A 109 -23.33 4.89 -9.11
C VAL A 109 -21.82 5.16 -9.04
N ILE A 110 -21.23 5.04 -7.84
CA ILE A 110 -19.79 5.25 -7.63
C ILE A 110 -18.98 4.18 -8.38
N ALA A 111 -19.35 2.90 -8.28
CA ALA A 111 -18.69 1.82 -9.02
C ALA A 111 -18.80 1.98 -10.53
N ALA A 112 -19.98 2.41 -11.04
CA ALA A 112 -20.18 2.69 -12.46
C ALA A 112 -19.19 3.76 -12.96
N GLY A 113 -18.94 4.79 -12.16
CA GLY A 113 -17.94 5.83 -12.46
C GLY A 113 -16.53 5.30 -12.63
N GLY A 114 -16.17 4.21 -11.94
CA GLY A 114 -14.88 3.54 -12.11
C GLY A 114 -14.66 2.99 -13.52
N ALA A 115 -15.74 2.57 -14.21
CA ALA A 115 -15.66 2.14 -15.61
C ALA A 115 -15.40 3.32 -16.55
N VAL A 116 -16.02 4.47 -16.29
CA VAL A 116 -15.82 5.72 -17.05
C VAL A 116 -14.42 6.27 -16.81
N TYR A 117 -13.90 6.16 -15.58
CA TYR A 117 -12.57 6.65 -15.19
C TYR A 117 -11.42 6.07 -16.02
N ALA A 118 -11.61 4.92 -16.68
CA ALA A 118 -10.63 4.37 -17.62
C ALA A 118 -10.18 5.40 -18.67
N GLN A 119 -11.06 6.32 -19.07
CA GLN A 119 -10.74 7.41 -20.01
C GLN A 119 -9.88 8.51 -19.36
N CYS A 120 -10.11 8.80 -18.08
CA CYS A 120 -9.38 9.79 -17.29
C CYS A 120 -7.97 9.30 -16.89
N SER A 121 -7.86 8.00 -16.62
CA SER A 121 -6.65 7.34 -16.12
C SER A 121 -5.43 7.47 -17.04
N ALA A 122 -5.64 7.70 -18.34
CA ALA A 122 -4.55 7.89 -19.30
C ALA A 122 -3.69 9.14 -18.99
N CYS A 123 -4.30 10.17 -18.39
CA CYS A 123 -3.61 11.41 -18.01
C CYS A 123 -3.38 11.51 -16.50
N HIS A 124 -4.35 11.06 -15.70
CA HIS A 124 -4.35 11.17 -14.24
C HIS A 124 -3.79 9.93 -13.52
N GLY A 125 -3.44 8.88 -14.27
CA GLY A 125 -2.94 7.61 -13.74
C GLY A 125 -4.06 6.73 -13.17
N ALA A 126 -3.88 5.41 -13.21
CA ALA A 126 -4.91 4.46 -12.75
C ALA A 126 -5.29 4.62 -11.27
N GLY A 127 -4.37 5.10 -10.43
CA GLY A 127 -4.63 5.40 -9.02
C GLY A 127 -4.79 6.88 -8.72
N GLY A 128 -5.06 7.73 -9.72
CA GLY A 128 -5.17 9.19 -9.55
C GLY A 128 -3.86 9.90 -9.21
N GLY A 129 -2.70 9.26 -9.34
CA GLY A 129 -1.39 9.82 -8.98
C GLY A 129 -0.86 10.92 -9.90
N GLY A 130 -1.58 11.25 -10.97
CA GLY A 130 -1.20 12.24 -11.98
C GLY A 130 -0.20 11.73 -13.01
N GLY A 131 0.31 12.66 -13.82
CA GLY A 131 1.32 12.40 -14.84
C GLY A 131 1.30 13.50 -15.89
N VAL A 132 0.45 13.33 -16.91
CA VAL A 132 0.16 14.40 -17.88
C VAL A 132 -0.81 15.40 -17.26
N GLY A 133 -1.86 14.89 -16.62
CA GLY A 133 -2.78 15.66 -15.80
C GLY A 133 -2.29 15.75 -14.36
N TYR A 134 -2.95 16.60 -13.59
CA TYR A 134 -2.66 16.75 -12.16
C TYR A 134 -3.00 15.49 -11.36
N GLN A 135 -2.35 15.34 -10.20
CA GLN A 135 -2.75 14.39 -9.17
C GLN A 135 -4.19 14.67 -8.72
N LEU A 136 -4.99 13.61 -8.59
CA LEU A 136 -6.36 13.58 -8.07
C LEU A 136 -6.45 12.91 -6.70
N ASN A 137 -5.60 11.90 -6.45
CA ASN A 137 -5.63 11.11 -5.22
C ASN A 137 -5.12 11.89 -3.99
N GLU A 138 -5.21 11.27 -2.81
CA GLU A 138 -4.80 11.89 -1.54
C GLU A 138 -5.61 13.18 -1.22
N GLY A 139 -6.87 13.25 -1.67
CA GLY A 139 -7.72 14.41 -1.47
C GLY A 139 -7.44 15.58 -2.43
N GLU A 140 -6.48 15.46 -3.35
CA GLU A 140 -6.09 16.57 -4.22
C GLU A 140 -7.23 17.04 -5.14
N VAL A 141 -8.13 16.14 -5.55
CA VAL A 141 -9.31 16.50 -6.35
C VAL A 141 -10.30 17.35 -5.55
N VAL A 142 -10.60 17.00 -4.30
CA VAL A 142 -11.52 17.75 -3.43
C VAL A 142 -10.93 19.11 -3.03
N LYS A 143 -9.61 19.18 -2.79
CA LYS A 143 -8.91 20.47 -2.64
C LYS A 143 -9.02 21.34 -3.89
N THR A 144 -9.21 20.76 -5.07
CA THR A 144 -9.35 21.52 -6.33
C THR A 144 -10.78 21.98 -6.52
N PHE A 145 -11.73 21.09 -6.23
CA PHE A 145 -13.15 21.30 -6.41
C PHE A 145 -13.85 20.99 -5.08
N PRO A 146 -13.98 21.97 -4.18
CA PRO A 146 -14.64 21.75 -2.89
C PRO A 146 -16.09 21.29 -3.09
N ASP A 147 -16.78 21.90 -4.05
CA ASP A 147 -18.14 21.55 -4.49
C ASP A 147 -18.16 20.54 -5.65
N VAL A 148 -19.23 19.77 -5.76
CA VAL A 148 -19.41 18.74 -6.79
C VAL A 148 -19.65 19.40 -8.15
N GLU A 149 -20.38 20.51 -8.17
CA GLU A 149 -20.83 21.21 -9.37
C GLU A 149 -19.68 21.86 -10.13
N SER A 150 -18.70 22.43 -9.43
CA SER A 150 -17.48 22.91 -10.06
C SER A 150 -16.65 21.78 -10.67
N HIS A 151 -16.66 20.60 -10.05
CA HIS A 151 -16.00 19.43 -10.59
C HIS A 151 -16.68 18.95 -11.88
N ILE A 152 -18.02 18.80 -11.87
CA ILE A 152 -18.81 18.45 -13.05
C ILE A 152 -18.55 19.45 -14.18
N ALA A 153 -18.64 20.76 -13.89
CA ALA A 153 -18.39 21.79 -14.89
C ALA A 153 -16.99 21.68 -15.49
N TRP A 154 -15.97 21.37 -14.70
CA TRP A 154 -14.61 21.19 -15.19
C TRP A 154 -14.47 19.98 -16.12
N VAL A 155 -15.08 18.85 -15.78
CA VAL A 155 -15.07 17.64 -16.61
C VAL A 155 -15.80 17.89 -17.93
N VAL A 156 -17.00 18.48 -17.89
CA VAL A 156 -17.79 18.81 -19.08
C VAL A 156 -17.00 19.74 -20.01
N ASN A 157 -16.43 20.82 -19.48
CA ASN A 157 -15.83 21.88 -20.27
C ASN A 157 -14.37 21.61 -20.70
N GLY A 158 -13.63 20.85 -19.90
CA GLY A 158 -12.19 20.70 -20.04
C GLY A 158 -11.42 21.99 -19.73
N SER A 159 -10.15 22.01 -20.14
CA SER A 159 -9.26 23.15 -19.89
C SER A 159 -9.71 24.44 -20.57
N SER A 160 -9.90 25.50 -19.78
CA SER A 160 -10.09 26.86 -20.27
C SER A 160 -8.80 27.45 -20.87
N GLN A 161 -8.81 28.72 -21.26
CA GLN A 161 -7.63 29.38 -21.83
C GLN A 161 -6.40 29.31 -20.91
N ALA A 162 -5.22 29.14 -21.49
CA ALA A 162 -3.96 29.09 -20.74
C ALA A 162 -3.81 30.33 -19.85
N GLY A 163 -3.45 30.11 -18.57
CA GLY A 163 -3.30 31.18 -17.59
C GLY A 163 -4.59 31.55 -16.85
N THR A 164 -5.74 30.98 -17.21
CA THR A 164 -6.99 31.17 -16.47
C THR A 164 -6.99 30.33 -15.18
N PRO A 165 -7.21 30.93 -14.00
CA PRO A 165 -7.37 30.19 -12.76
C PRO A 165 -8.66 29.36 -12.75
N TYR A 166 -8.66 28.21 -12.07
CA TYR A 166 -9.82 27.35 -11.90
C TYR A 166 -9.77 26.60 -10.56
N GLY A 167 -10.92 26.04 -10.16
CA GLY A 167 -11.07 25.39 -8.86
C GLY A 167 -11.04 26.38 -7.71
N ASP A 168 -10.73 25.90 -6.52
CA ASP A 168 -10.72 26.67 -5.28
C ASP A 168 -9.70 27.82 -5.30
N PRO A 169 -10.12 29.09 -5.19
CA PRO A 169 -9.21 30.22 -5.03
C PRO A 169 -8.40 30.18 -3.73
N ASP A 170 -8.92 29.51 -2.70
CA ASP A 170 -8.34 29.43 -1.36
C ASP A 170 -7.56 28.14 -1.10
N ARG A 171 -7.29 27.35 -2.16
CA ARG A 171 -6.48 26.13 -2.05
C ARG A 171 -5.13 26.43 -1.38
N GLU A 172 -4.75 25.63 -0.37
CA GLU A 172 -3.51 25.79 0.42
C GLU A 172 -2.24 25.92 -0.45
N ASP A 173 -2.11 25.08 -1.48
CA ASP A 173 -0.97 25.08 -2.41
C ASP A 173 -1.13 26.05 -3.60
N GLY A 174 -2.14 26.92 -3.55
CA GLY A 174 -2.50 27.88 -4.58
C GLY A 174 -3.49 27.34 -5.60
N GLN A 175 -4.36 28.24 -6.07
CA GLN A 175 -5.36 27.94 -7.10
C GLN A 175 -4.70 27.37 -8.37
N ARG A 176 -5.33 26.35 -8.94
CA ARG A 176 -4.81 25.71 -10.15
C ARG A 176 -4.96 26.65 -11.35
N ILE A 177 -3.99 26.59 -12.26
CA ILE A 177 -3.97 27.39 -13.49
C ILE A 177 -4.16 26.47 -14.69
N SER A 178 -5.12 26.82 -15.55
CA SER A 178 -5.44 26.05 -16.74
C SER A 178 -4.26 25.98 -17.71
N GLN A 179 -4.09 24.81 -18.32
CA GLN A 179 -3.02 24.46 -19.26
C GLN A 179 -1.59 24.52 -18.69
N ASN A 180 -1.42 24.72 -17.38
CA ASN A 180 -0.11 24.69 -16.73
C ASN A 180 0.42 23.26 -16.51
N GLN A 181 -0.46 22.26 -16.58
CA GLN A 181 -0.14 20.83 -16.49
C GLN A 181 -0.99 20.05 -17.51
N GLY A 182 -0.57 20.11 -18.77
CA GLY A 182 -1.31 19.49 -19.87
C GLY A 182 -2.61 20.21 -20.21
N VAL A 183 -3.24 19.80 -21.31
CA VAL A 183 -4.57 20.29 -21.73
C VAL A 183 -5.55 19.15 -21.55
N MET A 184 -6.52 19.33 -20.65
CA MET A 184 -7.64 18.40 -20.49
C MET A 184 -8.68 18.68 -21.59
N PRO A 185 -9.03 17.69 -22.42
CA PRO A 185 -10.12 17.84 -23.38
C PRO A 185 -11.46 18.01 -22.65
N ASN A 186 -12.48 18.45 -23.38
CA ASN A 186 -13.85 18.44 -22.86
C ASN A 186 -14.45 17.04 -22.96
N PHE A 187 -15.37 16.72 -22.05
CA PHE A 187 -16.07 15.45 -22.01
C PHE A 187 -17.58 15.59 -22.14
N ALA A 188 -18.07 16.70 -22.71
CA ALA A 188 -19.49 16.91 -23.04
C ALA A 188 -20.09 15.91 -24.06
N ALA A 189 -19.29 14.96 -24.56
CA ALA A 189 -19.75 13.84 -25.38
C ALA A 189 -20.16 12.61 -24.55
N LEU A 190 -19.81 12.56 -23.26
CA LEU A 190 -20.32 11.58 -22.32
C LEU A 190 -21.77 11.92 -21.94
N GLU A 191 -22.54 10.91 -21.58
CA GLU A 191 -23.89 11.13 -21.03
C GLU A 191 -23.78 11.84 -19.67
N PRO A 192 -24.76 12.69 -19.28
CA PRO A 192 -24.73 13.37 -17.99
C PRO A 192 -24.55 12.41 -16.80
N ILE A 193 -25.16 11.23 -16.89
CA ILE A 193 -24.99 10.18 -15.86
C ILE A 193 -23.55 9.71 -15.75
N GLU A 194 -22.86 9.45 -16.87
CA GLU A 194 -21.47 9.01 -16.88
C GLU A 194 -20.54 10.09 -16.29
N ILE A 195 -20.85 11.36 -16.52
CA ILE A 195 -20.12 12.50 -15.95
C ILE A 195 -20.31 12.58 -14.44
N LEU A 196 -21.55 12.44 -13.95
CA LEU A 196 -21.82 12.47 -12.51
C LEU A 196 -21.17 11.26 -11.82
N GLU A 197 -21.33 10.07 -12.39
CA GLU A 197 -20.74 8.83 -11.90
C GLU A 197 -19.22 8.95 -11.76
N VAL A 198 -18.49 9.41 -12.80
CA VAL A 198 -17.03 9.55 -12.73
C VAL A 198 -16.61 10.62 -11.72
N VAL A 199 -17.37 11.71 -11.60
CA VAL A 199 -17.10 12.75 -10.59
C VAL A 199 -17.25 12.17 -9.18
N LEU A 200 -18.33 11.42 -8.91
CA LEU A 200 -18.54 10.77 -7.61
C LEU A 200 -17.44 9.74 -7.33
N TYR A 201 -17.09 8.92 -8.32
CA TYR A 201 -15.99 7.96 -8.24
C TYR A 201 -14.66 8.65 -7.88
N GLU A 202 -14.30 9.73 -8.58
CA GLU A 202 -13.07 10.46 -8.32
C GLU A 202 -13.07 11.09 -6.93
N ARG A 203 -14.20 11.66 -6.47
CA ARG A 203 -14.31 12.26 -5.14
C ARG A 203 -14.19 11.25 -4.01
N VAL A 204 -14.84 10.09 -4.14
CA VAL A 204 -14.75 9.03 -3.12
C VAL A 204 -13.39 8.32 -3.18
N THR A 205 -13.02 7.82 -4.34
CA THR A 205 -11.86 6.93 -4.50
C THR A 205 -10.53 7.69 -4.45
N HIS A 206 -10.47 8.91 -4.98
CA HIS A 206 -9.24 9.71 -5.05
C HIS A 206 -9.30 10.89 -4.08
N GLY A 207 -10.46 11.51 -3.93
CA GLY A 207 -10.70 12.60 -3.01
C GLY A 207 -10.79 12.19 -1.54
N LEU A 208 -10.92 10.89 -1.24
CA LEU A 208 -11.11 10.38 0.12
C LEU A 208 -12.34 11.01 0.80
N GLN A 209 -13.31 11.45 0.02
CA GLN A 209 -14.58 11.97 0.52
C GLN A 209 -15.45 10.79 0.95
N ASP A 210 -16.13 10.90 2.08
CA ASP A 210 -17.11 9.91 2.51
C ASP A 210 -18.28 9.90 1.51
N SER A 211 -18.73 8.72 1.11
CA SER A 211 -19.88 8.58 0.21
C SER A 211 -21.17 9.09 0.85
N ALA A 212 -21.29 9.05 2.19
CA ALA A 212 -22.44 9.58 2.90
C ALA A 212 -22.64 11.09 2.66
N GLU A 213 -21.55 11.86 2.54
CA GLU A 213 -21.60 13.30 2.20
C GLU A 213 -22.08 13.56 0.76
N LEU A 214 -22.14 12.52 -0.07
CA LEU A 214 -22.53 12.58 -1.48
C LEU A 214 -23.89 11.94 -1.74
N GLU A 215 -24.60 11.49 -0.69
CA GLU A 215 -25.83 10.72 -0.81
C GLU A 215 -26.90 11.43 -1.65
N ALA A 216 -27.10 12.74 -1.45
CA ALA A 216 -28.06 13.50 -2.26
C ALA A 216 -27.69 13.53 -3.77
N TYR A 217 -26.40 13.52 -4.10
CA TYR A 217 -25.93 13.42 -5.48
C TYR A 217 -26.05 12.00 -6.04
N ILE A 218 -25.86 10.99 -5.20
CA ILE A 218 -26.11 9.59 -5.58
C ILE A 218 -27.59 9.42 -5.91
N MET A 219 -28.50 9.92 -5.07
CA MET A 219 -29.93 9.93 -5.37
C MET A 219 -30.26 10.68 -6.66
N TRP A 220 -29.57 11.80 -6.94
CA TRP A 220 -29.74 12.53 -8.19
C TRP A 220 -29.34 11.69 -9.41
N ALA A 221 -28.22 10.98 -9.33
CA ALA A 221 -27.79 10.05 -10.37
C ALA A 221 -28.80 8.90 -10.57
N GLU A 222 -29.25 8.28 -9.47
CA GLU A 222 -30.19 7.16 -9.50
C GLU A 222 -31.57 7.53 -10.02
N SER A 223 -31.99 8.79 -9.84
CA SER A 223 -33.25 9.29 -10.38
C SER A 223 -33.32 9.23 -11.91
N GLY A 224 -32.17 9.32 -12.58
CA GLY A 224 -32.09 9.47 -14.03
C GLY A 224 -32.62 10.81 -14.56
N GLU A 225 -33.00 11.75 -13.68
CA GLU A 225 -33.53 13.08 -14.02
C GLU A 225 -32.40 14.12 -14.14
N LEU A 226 -31.29 13.73 -14.76
CA LEU A 226 -30.16 14.61 -14.99
C LEU A 226 -30.42 15.53 -16.19
N PRO A 227 -30.14 16.84 -16.09
CA PRO A 227 -30.19 17.73 -17.23
C PRO A 227 -29.04 17.42 -18.21
N GLU A 228 -29.24 17.77 -19.47
CA GLU A 228 -28.16 17.73 -20.46
C GLU A 228 -27.13 18.83 -20.17
N TRP A 229 -25.86 18.44 -20.03
CA TRP A 229 -24.76 19.38 -19.82
C TRP A 229 -24.00 19.64 -21.11
N GLU A 230 -24.20 20.83 -21.66
CA GLU A 230 -23.49 21.27 -22.85
C GLU A 230 -22.18 22.01 -22.54
N LEU A 231 -21.32 22.13 -23.55
CA LEU A 231 -20.11 22.95 -23.47
C LEU A 231 -20.44 24.39 -23.06
N GLY A 232 -19.75 24.85 -22.02
CA GLY A 232 -19.96 26.15 -21.39
C GLY A 232 -20.88 26.11 -20.17
N VAL A 233 -21.33 24.93 -19.72
CA VAL A 233 -22.12 24.81 -18.48
C VAL A 233 -21.36 25.41 -17.31
N SER A 234 -22.05 26.20 -16.48
CA SER A 234 -21.47 26.82 -15.29
C SER A 234 -21.78 25.99 -14.04
N PRO A 235 -20.92 26.03 -13.01
CA PRO A 235 -21.22 25.42 -11.71
C PRO A 235 -22.56 25.89 -11.14
N GLN A 236 -22.89 27.17 -11.33
CA GLN A 236 -24.15 27.75 -10.84
C GLN A 236 -25.38 27.17 -11.54
N SER A 237 -25.25 26.80 -12.82
CA SER A 237 -26.35 26.15 -13.56
C SER A 237 -26.57 24.73 -13.06
N ILE A 238 -25.49 23.99 -12.80
CA ILE A 238 -25.55 22.63 -12.26
C ILE A 238 -26.14 22.66 -10.85
N ALA A 239 -25.67 23.59 -10.01
CA ALA A 239 -26.20 23.77 -8.66
C ALA A 239 -27.69 24.12 -8.69
N ALA A 240 -28.14 24.98 -9.61
CA ALA A 240 -29.57 25.29 -9.74
C ALA A 240 -30.41 24.05 -10.08
N SER A 241 -29.94 23.19 -10.98
CA SER A 241 -30.63 21.94 -11.33
C SER A 241 -30.62 20.94 -10.17
N PHE A 242 -29.52 20.84 -9.43
CA PHE A 242 -29.45 20.01 -8.23
C PHE A 242 -30.41 20.50 -7.14
N MET A 243 -30.48 21.82 -6.92
CA MET A 243 -31.42 22.42 -5.98
C MET A 243 -32.88 22.16 -6.37
N GLU A 244 -33.21 22.24 -7.66
CA GLU A 244 -34.55 21.88 -8.15
C GLU A 244 -34.86 20.39 -7.88
N PHE A 245 -33.89 19.49 -8.08
CA PHE A 245 -34.03 18.07 -7.78
C PHE A 245 -34.29 17.81 -6.29
N ILE A 246 -33.51 18.39 -5.37
CA ILE A 246 -33.72 18.15 -3.94
C ILE A 246 -35.02 18.82 -3.44
N GLU A 247 -35.45 19.94 -4.03
CA GLU A 247 -36.73 20.59 -3.70
C GLU A 247 -37.94 19.68 -3.94
N ILE A 248 -37.87 18.81 -4.96
CA ILE A 248 -38.94 17.87 -5.30
C ILE A 248 -38.74 16.48 -4.68
N ASN A 249 -37.57 16.20 -4.12
CA ASN A 249 -37.22 14.91 -3.50
C ASN A 249 -36.88 15.09 -2.01
N PRO A 250 -37.84 14.84 -1.09
CA PRO A 250 -37.64 15.11 0.34
C PRO A 250 -36.53 14.26 0.98
N GLU A 251 -36.31 13.03 0.50
CA GLU A 251 -35.23 12.16 0.98
C GLU A 251 -33.85 12.73 0.60
N ALA A 252 -33.71 13.22 -0.63
CA ALA A 252 -32.48 13.87 -1.07
C ALA A 252 -32.24 15.21 -0.37
N MET A 253 -33.30 15.96 -0.05
CA MET A 253 -33.20 17.17 0.76
C MET A 253 -32.70 16.86 2.17
N GLU A 254 -33.25 15.83 2.83
CA GLU A 254 -32.82 15.43 4.18
C GLU A 254 -31.35 15.03 4.19
N ALA A 255 -30.91 14.20 3.23
CA ALA A 255 -29.50 13.79 3.10
C ALA A 255 -28.56 15.00 2.86
N TYR A 256 -29.00 15.97 2.06
CA TYR A 256 -28.24 17.18 1.81
C TYR A 256 -28.15 18.08 3.07
N GLU A 257 -29.26 18.23 3.82
CA GLU A 257 -29.27 18.98 5.08
C GLU A 257 -28.38 18.35 6.14
N GLU A 258 -28.41 17.01 6.29
CA GLU A 258 -27.52 16.28 7.20
C GLU A 258 -26.04 16.55 6.88
N THR A 259 -25.67 16.49 5.59
CA THR A 259 -24.32 16.80 5.13
C THR A 259 -23.90 18.23 5.51
N LEU A 260 -24.80 19.21 5.36
CA LEU A 260 -24.53 20.60 5.73
C LEU A 260 -24.38 20.79 7.25
N GLU A 261 -25.18 20.07 8.04
CA GLU A 261 -25.07 20.10 9.50
C GLU A 261 -23.73 19.52 9.97
N GLU A 262 -23.29 18.40 9.41
CA GLU A 262 -21.99 17.79 9.71
C GLU A 262 -20.83 18.70 9.32
N ALA A 263 -20.87 19.31 8.14
CA ALA A 263 -19.85 20.26 7.69
C ALA A 263 -19.76 21.54 8.56
N SER A 264 -20.82 21.86 9.32
CA SER A 264 -20.87 23.04 10.19
C SER A 264 -20.35 22.81 11.62
N ASN A 265 -20.13 21.55 12.02
CA ASN A 265 -19.69 21.15 13.36
C ASN A 265 -18.18 20.95 13.48
#